data_AF-A0A8S9BMZ0-F1
#
_entry.id   AF-A0A8S9BMZ0-F1
#
_cell.length_a   1.000
_cell.length_b   1.000
_cell.length_c   1.000
_cell.angle_alpha   90.00
_cell.angle_beta   90.00
_cell.angle_gamma   90.00
#
_symmetry.space_group_name_H-M   'P 1'
#
loop_
_entity.id
_entity.type
_entity.pdbx_description
1 polymer ?
#
loop_
_entity_poly.entity_id
_entity_poly.type
_entity_poly.pdbx_seq_one_letter_code
_entity_poly.pdbx_strand_id
1 'polypeptide(L)'
;MSEDFSNYWTAVMYFKHPTNGSYHRVPVIHNACLANGTSGGITVYYTQHDFTTDNLTMQPITAFKPGFRMTVGSPTSNSTDGTNHVGLTYQCLTTLIDRGPEMEDFPTRPCVGGVFVSHHFPACWDGKNLDSPDHQSHMFNTMVRGGFDNAPPCPASHPVRMPQVTYETVWDTTQFNNLWNSTTDAQPFVWSFEGSGYGTHADYMFGWKGDALQRAMDTPECFYDGCGSITKQDMSVANQCSVKDMVGENIDGWVSHLPGRA
;
A
#
# COMPACT_ATOMS: atom_id res chain seq x y z
N MET A 1 11.03 8.88 7.80
CA MET A 1 10.99 10.11 8.64
C MET A 1 11.17 9.68 10.08
N SER A 2 11.85 10.46 10.94
CA SER A 2 12.10 10.03 12.34
C SER A 2 10.95 10.32 13.31
N GLU A 3 9.94 11.06 12.87
CA GLU A 3 8.76 11.45 13.67
C GLU A 3 7.53 10.57 13.39
N ASP A 4 7.63 9.62 12.46
CA ASP A 4 6.54 8.73 12.07
C ASP A 4 6.73 7.33 12.67
N PHE A 5 5.82 6.96 13.58
CA PHE A 5 5.77 5.65 14.22
C PHE A 5 4.45 4.93 13.87
N SER A 6 3.82 5.32 12.76
CA SER A 6 2.61 4.67 12.28
C SER A 6 2.89 3.21 11.90
N ASN A 7 1.86 2.37 11.98
CA ASN A 7 1.95 1.00 11.51
C ASN A 7 1.30 0.90 10.12
N TYR A 8 2.03 0.26 9.22
CA TYR A 8 1.68 0.08 7.82
C TYR A 8 1.71 -1.40 7.51
N TRP A 9 0.58 -1.95 7.07
CA TRP A 9 0.49 -3.36 6.78
C TRP A 9 -0.29 -3.62 5.49
N THR A 10 0.10 -4.67 4.77
CA THR A 10 -0.60 -5.18 3.60
C THR A 10 -0.52 -6.70 3.61
N ALA A 11 -1.49 -7.35 2.96
CA ALA A 11 -1.45 -8.79 2.75
C ALA A 11 -0.15 -9.22 2.07
N VAL A 12 0.36 -10.39 2.43
CA VAL A 12 1.63 -10.88 1.89
C VAL A 12 1.40 -11.69 0.64
N MET A 13 2.14 -11.40 -0.44
CA MET A 13 2.07 -12.17 -1.69
C MET A 13 2.89 -13.46 -1.57
N TYR A 14 2.33 -14.55 -2.09
CA TYR A 14 2.98 -15.85 -2.22
C TYR A 14 2.93 -16.31 -3.68
N PHE A 15 3.95 -17.01 -4.12
CA PHE A 15 3.95 -17.78 -5.35
C PHE A 15 3.52 -19.21 -5.03
N LYS A 16 2.48 -19.71 -5.68
CA LYS A 16 2.04 -21.10 -5.64
C LYS A 16 2.57 -21.83 -6.86
N HIS A 17 3.44 -22.81 -6.63
CA HIS A 17 4.11 -23.56 -7.68
C HIS A 17 3.10 -24.29 -8.58
N PRO A 18 3.09 -24.07 -9.91
CA PRO A 18 2.06 -24.61 -10.79
C PRO A 18 1.92 -26.13 -10.78
N THR A 19 3.04 -26.86 -10.63
CA THR A 19 3.04 -28.33 -10.72
C THR A 19 2.87 -29.07 -9.39
N ASN A 20 3.50 -28.61 -8.30
CA ASN A 20 3.50 -29.32 -7.01
C ASN A 20 2.64 -28.63 -5.94
N GLY A 21 2.11 -27.44 -6.21
CA GLY A 21 1.20 -26.70 -5.34
C GLY A 21 1.83 -26.10 -4.08
N SER A 22 3.14 -26.23 -3.87
CA SER A 22 3.84 -25.61 -2.75
C SER A 22 3.86 -24.07 -2.88
N TYR A 23 3.98 -23.38 -1.76
CA TYR A 23 3.98 -21.93 -1.69
C TYR A 23 5.38 -21.41 -1.34
N HIS A 24 5.72 -20.24 -1.84
CA HIS A 24 6.92 -19.51 -1.45
C HIS A 24 6.55 -18.04 -1.27
N ARG A 25 6.95 -17.42 -0.15
CA ARG A 25 6.73 -15.99 0.05
C ARG A 25 7.45 -15.20 -1.03
N VAL A 26 6.79 -14.19 -1.59
CA VAL A 26 7.41 -13.26 -2.53
C VAL A 26 8.12 -12.17 -1.71
N PRO A 27 9.43 -11.96 -1.89
CA PRO A 27 10.14 -10.88 -1.18
C PRO A 27 9.63 -9.50 -1.61
N VAL A 28 9.77 -8.51 -0.72
CA VAL A 28 9.54 -7.09 -1.05
C VAL A 28 10.89 -6.41 -1.25
N ILE A 29 11.02 -5.68 -2.34
CA ILE A 29 12.19 -4.85 -2.66
C ILE A 29 11.82 -3.37 -2.64
N HIS A 30 12.83 -2.51 -2.66
CA HIS A 30 12.62 -1.06 -2.66
C HIS A 30 11.95 -0.61 -3.96
N ASN A 31 11.13 0.44 -3.86
CA ASN A 31 10.61 1.15 -5.03
C ASN A 31 11.72 1.99 -5.70
N ALA A 32 11.55 2.33 -6.98
CA ALA A 32 12.48 3.19 -7.68
C ALA A 32 12.55 4.61 -7.09
N CYS A 33 13.65 5.31 -7.36
CA CYS A 33 13.82 6.73 -7.05
C CYS A 33 13.68 7.09 -5.56
N LEU A 34 13.85 6.11 -4.68
CA LEU A 34 13.94 6.33 -3.23
C LEU A 34 15.34 6.77 -2.81
N ALA A 35 15.46 7.24 -1.57
CA ALA A 35 16.72 7.61 -0.96
C ALA A 35 17.74 6.45 -1.06
N ASN A 36 19.00 6.81 -1.33
CA ASN A 36 20.07 5.83 -1.47
C ASN A 36 20.20 4.96 -0.21
N GLY A 37 20.41 3.66 -0.41
CA GLY A 37 20.51 2.68 0.68
C GLY A 37 19.18 2.13 1.18
N THR A 38 18.03 2.45 0.55
CA THR A 38 16.75 1.80 0.86
C THR A 38 16.80 0.32 0.50
N SER A 39 16.46 -0.57 1.45
CA SER A 39 16.60 -2.03 1.26
C SER A 39 15.29 -2.77 0.96
N GLY A 40 14.13 -2.16 1.16
CA GLY A 40 12.82 -2.78 0.97
C GLY A 40 11.70 -2.03 1.71
N GLY A 41 10.60 -2.73 1.97
CA GLY A 41 9.46 -2.20 2.72
C GLY A 41 8.38 -1.59 1.83
N ILE A 42 7.44 -0.88 2.47
CA ILE A 42 6.33 -0.19 1.82
C ILE A 42 6.73 1.27 1.63
N THR A 43 6.61 1.80 0.42
CA THR A 43 6.70 3.25 0.21
C THR A 43 5.36 3.87 0.59
N VAL A 44 5.37 4.76 1.57
CA VAL A 44 4.17 5.44 2.06
C VAL A 44 4.18 6.90 1.66
N TYR A 45 3.07 7.36 1.09
CA TYR A 45 2.83 8.75 0.74
C TYR A 45 1.74 9.34 1.62
N TYR A 46 1.90 10.62 1.95
CA TYR A 46 0.88 11.48 2.55
C TYR A 46 0.72 12.69 1.64
N THR A 47 -0.28 12.70 0.77
CA THR A 47 -0.47 13.82 -0.17
C THR A 47 -1.61 14.73 0.25
N GLN A 48 -1.43 16.03 0.01
CA GLN A 48 -2.42 17.07 0.32
C GLN A 48 -3.46 17.19 -0.81
N HIS A 49 -3.03 17.11 -2.08
CA HIS A 49 -3.90 17.31 -3.24
C HIS A 49 -3.57 16.33 -4.37
N ASP A 50 -2.50 16.57 -5.12
CA ASP A 50 -1.90 15.63 -6.07
C ASP A 50 -0.41 15.39 -5.73
N PHE A 51 0.34 14.88 -6.70
CA PHE A 51 1.75 14.53 -6.54
C PHE A 51 2.73 15.72 -6.60
N THR A 52 2.28 16.88 -7.08
CA THR A 52 3.13 18.03 -7.43
C THR A 52 2.58 19.38 -6.99
N THR A 53 1.30 19.46 -6.65
CA THR A 53 0.62 20.69 -6.26
C THR A 53 -0.16 20.51 -4.96
N ASP A 54 -0.33 21.61 -4.24
CA ASP A 54 -1.21 21.69 -3.08
C ASP A 54 -2.41 22.61 -3.40
N ASN A 55 -3.42 22.54 -2.55
CA ASN A 55 -4.59 23.40 -2.64
C ASN A 55 -5.08 23.80 -1.24
N LEU A 56 -4.14 24.11 -0.35
CA LEU A 56 -4.41 24.29 1.08
C LEU A 56 -5.36 25.45 1.37
N THR A 57 -5.38 26.46 0.48
CA THR A 57 -6.27 27.63 0.63
C THR A 57 -7.74 27.29 0.43
N MET A 58 -8.07 26.37 -0.49
CA MET A 58 -9.46 25.94 -0.74
C MET A 58 -9.83 24.70 0.06
N GLN A 59 -8.84 23.85 0.36
CA GLN A 59 -9.05 22.54 0.96
C GLN A 59 -7.97 22.26 2.01
N PRO A 60 -8.11 22.81 3.22
CA PRO A 60 -7.18 22.53 4.30
C PRO A 60 -7.23 21.05 4.69
N ILE A 61 -6.06 20.51 5.07
CA ILE A 61 -5.89 19.11 5.44
C ILE A 61 -5.86 19.02 6.96
N THR A 62 -6.74 18.19 7.52
CA THR A 62 -6.66 17.81 8.93
C THR A 62 -5.84 16.54 9.02
N ALA A 63 -4.78 16.51 9.84
CA ALA A 63 -4.03 15.29 10.09
C ALA A 63 -4.84 14.28 10.92
N PHE A 64 -4.50 13.00 10.79
CA PHE A 64 -5.03 11.95 11.63
C PHE A 64 -4.73 12.20 13.12
N LYS A 65 -5.54 11.60 14.00
CA LYS A 65 -5.44 11.78 15.45
C LYS A 65 -4.94 10.51 16.14
N PRO A 66 -4.30 10.59 17.33
CA PRO A 66 -3.92 9.41 18.10
C PRO A 66 -5.09 8.44 18.29
N GLY A 67 -4.87 7.16 17.98
CA GLY A 67 -5.91 6.13 18.00
C GLY A 67 -6.63 5.93 16.67
N PHE A 68 -6.36 6.75 15.66
CA PHE A 68 -6.96 6.61 14.33
C PHE A 68 -6.49 5.34 13.61
N ARG A 69 -7.44 4.61 13.02
CA ARG A 69 -7.20 3.36 12.27
C ARG A 69 -8.13 3.30 11.08
N MET A 70 -7.63 2.82 9.95
CA MET A 70 -8.47 2.51 8.80
C MET A 70 -7.90 1.36 7.99
N THR A 71 -8.77 0.65 7.27
CA THR A 71 -8.37 -0.30 6.24
C THR A 71 -8.88 0.16 4.87
N VAL A 72 -8.33 -0.45 3.82
CA VAL A 72 -8.84 -0.31 2.45
C VAL A 72 -8.82 -1.67 1.77
N GLY A 73 -9.83 -1.95 0.94
CA GLY A 73 -10.01 -3.25 0.31
C GLY A 73 -10.64 -4.28 1.23
N SER A 74 -10.74 -5.53 0.76
CA SER A 74 -11.33 -6.61 1.54
C SER A 74 -10.87 -7.98 1.03
N PRO A 75 -10.40 -8.89 1.90
CA PRO A 75 -9.97 -10.24 1.51
C PRO A 75 -11.11 -11.10 0.94
N THR A 76 -12.37 -10.73 1.18
CA THR A 76 -13.54 -11.46 0.64
C THR A 76 -14.04 -10.90 -0.69
N SER A 77 -13.37 -9.88 -1.24
CA SER A 77 -13.75 -9.28 -2.51
C SER A 77 -13.40 -10.21 -3.67
N ASN A 78 -14.43 -10.58 -4.44
CA ASN A 78 -14.30 -11.36 -5.68
C ASN A 78 -14.74 -10.54 -6.91
N SER A 79 -14.93 -9.24 -6.73
CA SER A 79 -15.83 -8.43 -7.55
C SER A 79 -15.08 -7.66 -8.64
N THR A 80 -15.53 -7.87 -9.87
CA THR A 80 -15.27 -7.07 -11.08
C THR A 80 -16.06 -5.76 -11.12
N ASP A 81 -16.80 -5.43 -10.06
CA ASP A 81 -17.88 -4.42 -10.09
C ASP A 81 -17.35 -3.00 -9.78
N GLY A 82 -16.01 -2.85 -9.74
CA GLY A 82 -15.24 -1.60 -9.81
C GLY A 82 -15.33 -0.66 -8.60
N THR A 83 -16.48 -0.57 -7.94
CA THR A 83 -16.77 0.47 -6.93
C THR A 83 -15.98 0.29 -5.63
N ASN A 84 -15.68 -0.95 -5.24
CA ASN A 84 -14.90 -1.27 -4.03
C ASN A 84 -13.41 -1.53 -4.31
N HIS A 85 -12.94 -1.27 -5.54
CA HIS A 85 -11.56 -1.53 -5.97
C HIS A 85 -10.84 -0.27 -6.47
N VAL A 86 -11.48 0.90 -6.39
CA VAL A 86 -10.86 2.16 -6.81
C VAL A 86 -9.61 2.45 -5.98
N GLY A 87 -8.46 2.53 -6.65
CA GLY A 87 -7.18 2.80 -6.00
C GLY A 87 -6.46 1.56 -5.45
N LEU A 88 -6.97 0.37 -5.74
CA LEU A 88 -6.28 -0.89 -5.52
C LEU A 88 -5.83 -1.40 -6.89
N THR A 89 -4.53 -1.43 -7.14
CA THR A 89 -4.04 -1.74 -8.49
C THR A 89 -2.76 -2.56 -8.48
N TYR A 90 -2.54 -3.26 -9.59
CA TYR A 90 -1.35 -4.00 -9.92
C TYR A 90 -0.72 -3.43 -11.18
N GLN A 91 0.61 -3.37 -11.24
CA GLN A 91 1.33 -3.08 -12.47
C GLN A 91 2.44 -4.11 -12.67
N CYS A 92 2.55 -4.63 -13.89
CA CYS A 92 3.60 -5.56 -14.24
C CYS A 92 4.85 -4.78 -14.66
N LEU A 93 5.92 -4.87 -13.86
CA LEU A 93 7.15 -4.11 -14.12
C LEU A 93 8.01 -4.81 -15.17
N THR A 94 8.61 -4.03 -16.08
CA THR A 94 9.73 -4.49 -16.92
C THR A 94 11.07 -4.12 -16.26
N THR A 95 11.11 -2.98 -15.58
CA THR A 95 12.17 -2.47 -14.70
C THR A 95 11.52 -1.75 -13.52
N LEU A 96 12.28 -1.37 -12.49
CA LEU A 96 11.70 -0.66 -11.33
C LEU A 96 11.05 0.71 -11.68
N ILE A 97 11.41 1.31 -12.82
CA ILE A 97 10.88 2.62 -13.25
C ILE A 97 9.78 2.44 -14.31
N ASP A 98 9.89 1.43 -15.16
CA ASP A 98 8.93 1.18 -16.24
C ASP A 98 7.76 0.33 -15.74
N ARG A 99 6.73 1.05 -15.26
CA ARG A 99 5.47 0.48 -14.80
C ARG A 99 4.56 0.24 -16.01
N GLY A 100 4.13 -1.02 -16.22
CA GLY A 100 3.10 -1.34 -17.20
C GLY A 100 1.73 -0.71 -16.89
N PRO A 101 0.70 -0.96 -17.71
CA PRO A 101 -0.65 -0.46 -17.42
C PRO A 101 -1.17 -0.98 -16.08
N GLU A 102 -2.03 -0.20 -15.43
CA GLU A 102 -2.76 -0.63 -14.23
C GLU A 102 -3.70 -1.80 -14.55
N MET A 103 -3.76 -2.73 -13.62
CA MET A 103 -4.60 -3.92 -13.63
C MET A 103 -5.32 -4.02 -12.28
N GLU A 104 -6.51 -4.61 -12.26
CA GLU A 104 -7.31 -4.82 -11.05
C GLU A 104 -7.07 -6.20 -10.40
N ASP A 105 -6.37 -7.08 -11.11
CA ASP A 105 -6.02 -8.41 -10.64
C ASP A 105 -4.54 -8.68 -10.91
N PHE A 106 -4.05 -9.80 -10.40
CA PHE A 106 -2.68 -10.21 -10.60
C PHE A 106 -2.29 -10.25 -12.09
N PRO A 107 -1.00 -10.01 -12.41
CA PRO A 107 -0.52 -10.12 -13.77
C PRO A 107 -0.81 -11.49 -14.38
N THR A 108 -1.16 -11.50 -15.66
CA THR A 108 -1.43 -12.73 -16.44
C THR A 108 -0.19 -13.30 -17.14
N ARG A 109 0.97 -12.65 -16.96
CA ARG A 109 2.27 -13.06 -17.52
C ARG A 109 3.40 -12.74 -16.54
N PRO A 110 4.57 -13.40 -16.66
CA PRO A 110 5.75 -13.07 -15.85
C PRO A 110 6.12 -11.59 -15.96
N CYS A 111 6.42 -10.97 -14.81
CA CYS A 111 6.88 -9.59 -14.73
C CYS A 111 8.38 -9.56 -14.48
N VAL A 112 9.13 -9.10 -15.48
CA VAL A 112 10.60 -9.16 -15.50
C VAL A 112 11.22 -8.30 -14.39
N GLY A 113 10.55 -7.21 -13.99
CA GLY A 113 10.97 -6.31 -12.92
C GLY A 113 10.23 -6.48 -11.59
N GLY A 114 9.35 -7.49 -11.46
CA GLY A 114 8.49 -7.68 -10.29
C GLY A 114 7.04 -7.18 -10.47
N VAL A 115 6.24 -7.33 -9.42
CA VAL A 115 4.85 -6.88 -9.39
C VAL A 115 4.72 -5.69 -8.46
N PHE A 116 4.21 -4.60 -9.00
CA PHE A 116 3.98 -3.36 -8.29
C PHE A 116 2.52 -3.31 -7.83
N VAL A 117 2.28 -3.06 -6.55
CA VAL A 117 0.93 -3.01 -5.98
C VAL A 117 0.72 -1.68 -5.26
N SER A 118 -0.40 -1.04 -5.56
CA SER A 118 -0.81 0.22 -4.93
C SER A 118 -2.08 0.04 -4.10
N HIS A 119 -2.12 0.72 -2.95
CA HIS A 119 -3.32 0.86 -2.12
C HIS A 119 -3.53 2.33 -1.77
N HIS A 120 -4.53 2.96 -2.38
CA HIS A 120 -4.95 4.32 -2.05
C HIS A 120 -6.07 4.28 -1.02
N PHE A 121 -5.82 4.86 0.15
CA PHE A 121 -6.81 4.95 1.22
C PHE A 121 -7.80 6.09 0.97
N PRO A 122 -9.04 5.97 1.48
CA PRO A 122 -9.99 7.07 1.44
C PRO A 122 -9.50 8.27 2.27
N ALA A 123 -9.84 9.48 1.83
CA ALA A 123 -9.32 10.72 2.40
C ALA A 123 -10.40 11.67 2.96
N CYS A 124 -11.66 11.25 3.02
CA CYS A 124 -12.74 12.02 3.65
C CYS A 124 -13.18 11.34 4.94
N TRP A 125 -13.09 12.04 6.07
CA TRP A 125 -13.40 11.54 7.40
C TRP A 125 -14.72 12.10 7.92
N ASP A 126 -15.47 11.28 8.67
CA ASP A 126 -16.76 11.66 9.30
C ASP A 126 -16.66 12.76 10.37
N GLY A 127 -15.44 13.13 10.77
CA GLY A 127 -15.20 14.18 11.76
C GLY A 127 -15.33 13.73 13.21
N LYS A 128 -15.70 12.45 13.46
CA LYS A 128 -16.13 11.95 14.76
C LYS A 128 -15.40 10.69 15.19
N ASN A 129 -15.38 9.65 14.36
CA ASN A 129 -14.93 8.32 14.77
C ASN A 129 -13.47 8.09 14.37
N LEU A 130 -12.60 7.85 15.35
CA LEU A 130 -11.20 7.50 15.06
C LEU A 130 -11.06 6.10 14.43
N ASP A 131 -12.06 5.27 14.62
CA ASP A 131 -12.17 3.93 14.07
C ASP A 131 -13.65 3.55 14.03
N SER A 132 -14.03 2.69 13.09
CA SER A 132 -15.38 2.12 12.99
C SER A 132 -15.32 0.60 13.17
N PRO A 133 -16.42 -0.10 13.50
CA PRO A 133 -16.39 -1.56 13.69
C PRO A 133 -15.88 -2.36 12.48
N ASP A 134 -16.03 -1.80 11.28
CA ASP A 134 -15.53 -2.35 10.01
C ASP A 134 -14.20 -1.72 9.55
N HIS A 135 -13.63 -0.82 10.36
CA HIS A 135 -12.42 -0.04 10.08
C HIS A 135 -12.48 0.82 8.80
N GLN A 136 -13.66 1.00 8.19
CA GLN A 136 -13.83 1.66 6.88
C GLN A 136 -14.92 2.71 6.86
N SER A 137 -16.10 2.47 7.45
CA SER A 137 -17.28 3.33 7.32
C SER A 137 -17.16 4.74 7.92
N HIS A 138 -16.14 5.02 8.73
CA HIS A 138 -15.82 6.37 9.19
C HIS A 138 -15.03 7.18 8.14
N MET A 139 -14.65 6.55 7.03
CA MET A 139 -13.93 7.12 5.91
C MET A 139 -14.72 6.96 4.61
N PHE A 140 -14.51 7.88 3.67
CA PHE A 140 -15.19 7.89 2.38
C PHE A 140 -14.23 8.18 1.24
N ASN A 141 -14.31 7.36 0.19
CA ASN A 141 -13.49 7.51 -1.01
C ASN A 141 -14.26 8.30 -2.06
N THR A 142 -13.76 9.47 -2.43
CA THR A 142 -14.34 10.28 -3.51
C THR A 142 -13.67 10.03 -4.86
N MET A 143 -12.59 9.24 -4.90
CA MET A 143 -11.88 8.91 -6.12
C MET A 143 -12.71 8.00 -7.01
N VAL A 144 -12.51 8.12 -8.32
CA VAL A 144 -13.17 7.28 -9.34
C VAL A 144 -12.16 6.44 -10.14
N ARG A 145 -10.87 6.64 -9.91
CA ARG A 145 -9.74 5.86 -10.43
C ARG A 145 -8.58 5.93 -9.42
N GLY A 146 -7.58 5.06 -9.57
CA GLY A 146 -6.35 5.12 -8.79
C GLY A 146 -5.45 6.29 -9.17
N GLY A 147 -4.27 6.36 -8.55
CA GLY A 147 -3.26 7.37 -8.82
C GLY A 147 -3.33 8.59 -7.89
N PHE A 148 -2.33 9.46 -8.03
CA PHE A 148 -2.20 10.70 -7.27
C PHE A 148 -2.99 11.84 -7.93
N ASP A 149 -4.30 11.63 -8.03
CA ASP A 149 -5.24 12.56 -8.67
C ASP A 149 -5.97 13.44 -7.65
N ASN A 150 -6.52 14.55 -8.17
CA ASN A 150 -7.31 15.48 -7.37
C ASN A 150 -8.65 14.87 -6.97
N ALA A 151 -8.77 14.56 -5.68
CA ALA A 151 -9.99 14.01 -5.12
C ALA A 151 -11.14 15.04 -5.16
N PRO A 152 -12.35 14.64 -5.59
CA PRO A 152 -13.54 15.47 -5.49
C PRO A 152 -13.82 15.92 -4.04
N PRO A 153 -14.59 17.02 -3.84
CA PRO A 153 -14.94 17.52 -2.51
C PRO A 153 -15.54 16.45 -1.61
N CYS A 154 -15.23 16.53 -0.32
CA CYS A 154 -15.79 15.60 0.65
C CYS A 154 -17.31 15.77 0.79
N PRO A 155 -18.07 14.67 0.89
CA PRO A 155 -19.51 14.74 1.10
C PRO A 155 -19.84 15.22 2.51
N ALA A 156 -21.07 15.68 2.73
CA ALA A 156 -21.54 16.12 4.05
C ALA A 156 -21.49 15.03 5.12
N SER A 157 -21.54 13.75 4.74
CA SER A 157 -21.37 12.62 5.66
C SER A 157 -19.94 12.46 6.16
N HIS A 158 -18.95 12.94 5.40
CA HIS A 158 -17.52 12.80 5.68
C HIS A 158 -16.77 14.12 5.44
N PRO A 159 -17.14 15.21 6.11
CA PRO A 159 -16.79 16.56 5.67
C PRO A 159 -15.32 16.93 5.89
N VAL A 160 -14.55 16.14 6.64
CA VAL A 160 -13.17 16.50 7.00
C VAL A 160 -12.20 15.88 6.01
N ARG A 161 -11.46 16.73 5.27
CA ARG A 161 -10.37 16.27 4.42
C ARG A 161 -9.16 15.84 5.25
N MET A 162 -8.72 14.61 5.03
CA MET A 162 -7.49 14.02 5.56
C MET A 162 -6.44 13.90 4.44
N PRO A 163 -5.15 13.66 4.78
CA PRO A 163 -4.14 13.32 3.78
C PRO A 163 -4.56 12.09 2.99
N GLN A 164 -4.28 12.05 1.68
CA GLN A 164 -4.41 10.81 0.93
C GLN A 164 -3.21 9.93 1.25
N VAL A 165 -3.45 8.84 1.97
CA VAL A 165 -2.44 7.84 2.27
C VAL A 165 -2.37 6.86 1.12
N THR A 166 -1.18 6.64 0.58
CA THR A 166 -0.97 5.64 -0.48
C THR A 166 0.19 4.73 -0.10
N TYR A 167 -0.01 3.43 -0.26
CA TYR A 167 1.06 2.45 -0.19
C TYR A 167 1.45 2.04 -1.60
N GLU A 168 2.75 2.01 -1.87
CA GLU A 168 3.33 1.40 -3.05
C GLU A 168 4.28 0.29 -2.59
N THR A 169 4.03 -0.95 -3.01
CA THR A 169 4.84 -2.12 -2.65
C THR A 169 5.35 -2.82 -3.91
N VAL A 170 6.65 -3.13 -3.96
CA VAL A 170 7.26 -3.89 -5.05
C VAL A 170 7.56 -5.31 -4.60
N TRP A 171 6.80 -6.26 -5.13
CA TRP A 171 6.99 -7.69 -4.92
C TRP A 171 7.98 -8.25 -5.94
N ASP A 172 9.12 -8.77 -5.47
CA ASP A 172 10.15 -9.37 -6.32
C ASP A 172 9.73 -10.75 -6.80
N THR A 173 9.02 -10.77 -7.92
CA THR A 173 8.60 -12.01 -8.56
C THR A 173 9.66 -12.61 -9.49
N THR A 174 10.83 -11.97 -9.62
CA THR A 174 11.79 -12.29 -10.69
C THR A 174 12.34 -13.71 -10.58
N GLN A 175 12.54 -14.19 -9.35
CA GLN A 175 12.99 -15.56 -9.07
C GLN A 175 12.00 -16.64 -9.51
N PHE A 176 10.74 -16.29 -9.75
CA PHE A 176 9.69 -17.23 -10.17
C PHE A 176 9.41 -17.21 -11.68
N ASN A 177 10.00 -16.27 -12.44
CA ASN A 177 9.70 -16.09 -13.86
C ASN A 177 9.95 -17.35 -14.70
N ASN A 178 10.95 -18.17 -14.34
CA ASN A 178 11.26 -19.43 -15.03
C ASN A 178 10.46 -20.64 -14.52
N LEU A 179 9.68 -20.47 -13.44
CA LEU A 179 8.84 -21.52 -12.85
C LEU A 179 7.37 -21.41 -13.29
N TRP A 180 7.05 -20.40 -14.10
CA TRP A 180 5.71 -20.11 -14.57
C TRP A 180 5.67 -19.98 -16.10
N ASN A 181 4.97 -20.91 -16.76
CA ASN A 181 4.66 -20.80 -18.17
C ASN A 181 3.24 -20.25 -18.35
N SER A 182 3.11 -18.95 -18.59
CA SER A 182 1.80 -18.28 -18.74
C SER A 182 0.98 -18.72 -19.95
N THR A 183 1.50 -19.58 -20.83
CA THR A 183 0.75 -20.15 -21.96
C THR A 183 0.03 -21.44 -21.56
N THR A 184 0.54 -22.17 -20.56
CA THR A 184 0.01 -23.48 -20.14
C THR A 184 -0.51 -23.49 -18.71
N ASP A 185 0.03 -22.63 -17.86
CA ASP A 185 -0.24 -22.59 -16.44
C ASP A 185 -1.17 -21.43 -16.11
N ALA A 186 -2.00 -21.60 -15.09
CA ALA A 186 -2.70 -20.49 -14.49
C ALA A 186 -1.71 -19.48 -13.89
N GLN A 187 -2.18 -18.25 -13.69
CA GLN A 187 -1.45 -17.28 -12.88
C GLN A 187 -1.15 -17.90 -11.48
N PRO A 188 0.08 -17.77 -10.94
CA PRO A 188 0.51 -18.53 -9.77
C PRO A 188 0.54 -17.72 -8.46
N PHE A 189 0.33 -16.41 -8.48
CA PHE A 189 0.43 -15.58 -7.27
C PHE A 189 -0.89 -15.57 -6.49
N VAL A 190 -0.78 -15.61 -5.18
CA VAL A 190 -1.90 -15.52 -4.25
C VAL A 190 -1.55 -14.60 -3.10
N TRP A 191 -2.57 -14.05 -2.44
CA TRP A 191 -2.39 -13.39 -1.15
C TRP A 191 -2.36 -14.39 0.00
N SER A 192 -1.84 -13.97 1.15
CA SER A 192 -1.72 -14.77 2.37
C SER A 192 -3.05 -15.30 2.93
N PHE A 193 -4.19 -14.78 2.46
CA PHE A 193 -5.52 -15.26 2.83
C PHE A 193 -6.16 -16.18 1.77
N GLU A 194 -5.49 -16.43 0.64
CA GLU A 194 -6.03 -17.07 -0.58
C GLU A 194 -7.24 -16.33 -1.17
N GLY A 195 -7.32 -16.21 -2.49
CA GLY A 195 -8.39 -15.44 -3.16
C GLY A 195 -7.92 -14.90 -4.50
N SER A 196 -8.73 -14.04 -5.12
CA SER A 196 -8.32 -13.29 -6.30
C SER A 196 -7.52 -12.03 -5.91
N GLY A 197 -6.87 -11.39 -6.87
CA GLY A 197 -6.19 -10.11 -6.65
C GLY A 197 -7.16 -8.99 -6.26
N TYR A 198 -8.45 -9.11 -6.58
CA TYR A 198 -9.49 -8.20 -6.09
C TYR A 198 -9.58 -8.14 -4.56
N GLY A 199 -9.13 -9.20 -3.87
CA GLY A 199 -9.13 -9.29 -2.42
C GLY A 199 -8.04 -8.48 -1.71
N THR A 200 -7.17 -7.81 -2.46
CA THR A 200 -6.05 -7.05 -1.87
C THR A 200 -6.55 -6.00 -0.88
N HIS A 201 -5.79 -5.82 0.20
CA HIS A 201 -6.11 -4.86 1.23
C HIS A 201 -4.85 -4.37 1.94
N ALA A 202 -5.03 -3.26 2.65
CA ALA A 202 -4.00 -2.65 3.47
C ALA A 202 -4.61 -2.00 4.71
N ASP A 203 -3.79 -1.88 5.74
CA ASP A 203 -4.17 -1.46 7.07
C ASP A 203 -3.26 -0.32 7.52
N TYR A 204 -3.88 0.73 8.03
CA TYR A 204 -3.22 1.92 8.52
C TYR A 204 -3.56 2.15 9.99
N MET A 205 -2.53 2.34 10.83
CA MET A 205 -2.69 2.81 12.20
C MET A 205 -1.80 4.01 12.43
N PHE A 206 -2.41 5.15 12.78
CA PHE A 206 -1.71 6.41 12.96
C PHE A 206 -0.75 6.39 14.16
N GLY A 207 0.48 6.87 13.94
CA GLY A 207 1.51 6.95 14.97
C GLY A 207 2.49 8.11 14.80
N TRP A 208 2.15 9.18 14.06
CA TRP A 208 3.01 10.35 14.01
C TRP A 208 3.12 11.04 15.38
N LYS A 209 4.33 11.51 15.69
CA LYS A 209 4.64 12.16 16.97
C LYS A 209 4.11 13.59 17.02
N GLY A 210 3.29 13.88 18.03
CA GLY A 210 2.80 15.24 18.29
C GLY A 210 2.03 15.80 17.10
N ASP A 211 2.38 17.01 16.67
CA ASP A 211 1.78 17.71 15.54
C ASP A 211 2.58 17.54 14.23
N ALA A 212 3.57 16.64 14.18
CA ALA A 212 4.50 16.54 13.04
C ALA A 212 3.80 16.35 11.69
N LEU A 213 2.80 15.48 11.61
CA LEU A 213 2.04 15.30 10.37
C LEU A 213 1.22 16.55 10.04
N GLN A 214 0.59 17.21 11.02
CA GLN A 214 -0.17 18.44 10.76
C GLN A 214 0.74 19.55 10.25
N ARG A 215 1.92 19.75 10.85
CA ARG A 215 2.90 20.74 10.36
C ARG A 215 3.29 20.46 8.91
N ALA A 216 3.48 19.19 8.54
CA ALA A 216 3.74 18.80 7.16
C ALA A 216 2.57 19.13 6.25
N MET A 217 1.36 18.78 6.65
CA MET A 217 0.13 19.01 5.88
C MET A 217 -0.28 20.48 5.78
N ASP A 218 0.23 21.34 6.65
CA ASP A 218 0.05 22.80 6.57
C ASP A 218 1.15 23.49 5.75
N THR A 219 2.24 22.79 5.43
CA THR A 219 3.37 23.34 4.68
C THR A 219 3.08 23.26 3.17
N PRO A 220 3.08 24.40 2.45
CA PRO A 220 2.99 24.39 1.00
C PRO A 220 4.16 23.64 0.38
N GLU A 221 3.94 23.03 -0.78
CA GLU A 221 4.99 22.33 -1.54
C GLU A 221 5.75 21.22 -0.76
N CYS A 222 5.12 20.62 0.25
CA CYS A 222 5.65 19.50 1.02
C CYS A 222 5.64 18.18 0.20
N PHE A 223 6.37 18.15 -0.92
CA PHE A 223 6.50 16.96 -1.78
C PHE A 223 7.89 16.34 -1.62
N TYR A 224 7.93 15.02 -1.49
CA TYR A 224 9.17 14.24 -1.41
C TYR A 224 10.18 14.83 -0.39
N ASP A 225 11.40 15.09 -0.86
CA ASP A 225 12.48 15.69 -0.11
C ASP A 225 12.34 17.20 0.12
N GLY A 226 11.38 17.85 -0.53
CA GLY A 226 11.11 19.28 -0.40
C GLY A 226 10.40 19.66 0.89
N CYS A 227 9.85 18.70 1.63
CA CYS A 227 9.17 18.98 2.89
C CYS A 227 10.15 19.32 4.02
N GLY A 228 10.41 20.60 4.21
CA GLY A 228 11.31 21.13 5.25
C GLY A 228 10.75 21.08 6.68
N SER A 229 9.48 20.69 6.86
CA SER A 229 8.79 20.69 8.15
C SER A 229 8.83 19.37 8.92
N ILE A 230 9.45 18.33 8.33
CA ILE A 230 9.63 17.01 8.95
C ILE A 230 11.12 16.68 9.11
N THR A 231 11.46 16.06 10.23
CA THR A 231 12.80 15.54 10.49
C THR A 231 13.06 14.27 9.67
N LYS A 232 14.02 14.36 8.75
CA LYS A 232 14.50 13.20 7.98
C LYS A 232 15.36 12.28 8.85
N GLN A 233 15.52 11.05 8.40
CA GLN A 233 16.41 10.07 9.04
C GLN A 233 17.22 9.35 7.96
N ASP A 234 18.44 8.96 8.30
CA ASP A 234 19.27 8.17 7.40
C ASP A 234 18.63 6.80 7.14
N MET A 235 18.76 6.30 5.90
CA MET A 235 18.22 5.00 5.54
C MET A 235 18.88 3.86 6.31
N SER A 236 20.14 4.00 6.74
CA SER A 236 20.80 3.03 7.62
C SER A 236 20.13 2.88 8.99
N VAL A 237 19.43 3.92 9.46
CA VAL A 237 18.62 3.90 10.68
C VAL A 237 17.21 3.41 10.35
N ALA A 238 16.59 3.94 9.29
CA ALA A 238 15.25 3.52 8.86
C ALA A 238 15.14 2.02 8.60
N ASN A 239 16.13 1.43 7.93
CA ASN A 239 16.18 0.00 7.59
C ASN A 239 16.29 -0.91 8.82
N GLN A 240 16.56 -0.37 10.01
CA GLN A 240 16.56 -1.15 11.26
C GLN A 240 15.13 -1.42 11.76
N CYS A 241 14.14 -0.69 11.24
CA CYS A 241 12.72 -0.93 11.53
C CYS A 241 12.28 -2.27 10.94
N SER A 242 12.47 -3.32 11.72
CA SER A 242 12.16 -4.70 11.36
C SER A 242 11.40 -5.36 12.51
N VAL A 243 10.41 -6.18 12.15
CA VAL A 243 9.68 -6.98 13.12
C VAL A 243 10.46 -8.27 13.35
N LYS A 244 10.75 -8.59 14.62
CA LYS A 244 11.38 -9.85 14.96
C LYS A 244 10.43 -11.01 14.65
N ASP A 245 10.97 -12.12 14.19
CA ASP A 245 10.21 -13.37 14.17
C ASP A 245 9.80 -13.73 15.60
N MET A 246 8.50 -13.95 15.79
CA MET A 246 7.89 -14.32 17.07
C MET A 246 7.26 -15.71 17.03
N VAL A 247 7.13 -16.31 15.85
CA VAL A 247 6.42 -17.58 15.64
C VAL A 247 7.40 -18.73 15.40
N GLY A 248 8.54 -18.47 14.75
CA GLY A 248 9.53 -19.50 14.42
C GLY A 248 9.08 -20.44 13.29
N GLU A 249 8.16 -19.97 12.44
CA GLU A 249 7.69 -20.72 11.27
C GLU A 249 8.59 -20.44 10.06
N ASN A 250 8.84 -21.46 9.23
CA ASN A 250 9.56 -21.27 7.98
C ASN A 250 8.65 -20.55 6.96
N ILE A 251 8.83 -19.24 6.82
CA ILE A 251 8.05 -18.41 5.89
C ILE A 251 8.80 -18.02 4.62
N ASP A 252 10.12 -18.20 4.60
CA ASP A 252 10.98 -17.77 3.49
C ASP A 252 11.44 -18.93 2.59
N GLY A 253 11.14 -20.18 2.96
CA GLY A 253 11.33 -21.36 2.12
C GLY A 253 10.06 -21.83 1.43
N TRP A 254 10.17 -22.94 0.68
CA TRP A 254 9.01 -23.63 0.12
C TRP A 254 8.22 -24.34 1.23
N VAL A 255 6.92 -24.06 1.31
CA VAL A 255 5.98 -24.62 2.29
C VAL A 255 4.81 -25.32 1.59
N SER A 256 4.23 -26.34 2.22
CA SER A 256 3.10 -27.08 1.63
C SER A 256 1.75 -26.37 1.80
N HIS A 257 1.65 -25.44 2.75
CA HIS A 257 0.46 -24.66 3.06
C HIS A 257 0.88 -23.23 3.40
N LEU A 258 -0.02 -22.27 3.25
CA LEU A 258 0.24 -20.90 3.73
C LEU A 258 0.37 -20.86 5.25
N PRO A 259 1.20 -19.96 5.80
CA PRO A 259 1.32 -19.77 7.24
C PRO A 259 -0.04 -19.57 7.92
N GLY A 260 -0.22 -20.24 9.06
CA GLY A 260 -1.47 -20.18 9.84
C GLY A 260 -2.65 -21.04 9.32
N ARG A 261 -2.44 -21.90 8.30
CA ARG A 261 -3.47 -22.80 7.75
C ARG A 261 -3.22 -24.32 7.98
N ALA A 262 -2.44 -24.68 9.00
CA ALA A 262 -2.14 -26.08 9.33
C ALA A 262 -3.26 -26.79 10.10
#